data_AF-A0A257X2R1-F1
#
_entry.id   AF-A0A257X2R1-F1
#
_cell.length_a   1.000
_cell.length_b   1.000
_cell.length_c   1.000
_cell.angle_alpha   90.00
_cell.angle_beta   90.00
_cell.angle_gamma   90.00
#
_symmetry.space_group_name_H-M   'P 1'
#
loop_
_entity.id
_entity.type
_entity.pdbx_description
1 polymer ?
#
loop_
_entity_poly.entity_id
_entity_poly.type
_entity_poly.pdbx_seq_one_letter_code
_entity_poly.pdbx_strand_id
1 'polypeptide(L)'
;MTRLRPAHAGFTMIELMIVVTLMAILAAFAFPAFQSFIASNRLTAESNELLSGMNLARSEAVRTQRRVLLCRAAAADGAVNFSATNGCVTTADSQP
;
A
#
# COMPACT_ATOMS: atom_id res chain seq x y z
N MET A 1 26.25 18.88 55.83
CA MET A 1 26.31 18.08 54.58
C MET A 1 25.20 17.03 54.61
N THR A 2 23.98 17.40 54.22
CA THR A 2 22.83 16.49 54.15
C THR A 2 22.76 15.92 52.72
N ARG A 3 23.08 14.63 52.57
CA ARG A 3 22.94 13.93 51.29
C ARG A 3 21.46 13.82 50.93
N LEU A 4 21.05 14.43 49.83
CA LEU A 4 19.79 14.11 49.16
C LEU A 4 19.90 12.69 48.60
N ARG A 5 19.13 11.75 49.17
CA ARG A 5 19.04 10.38 48.63
C ARG A 5 18.24 10.44 47.33
N PRO A 6 18.73 9.86 46.22
CA PRO A 6 17.90 9.72 45.03
C PRO A 6 16.76 8.74 45.36
N ALA A 7 15.52 9.20 45.19
CA ALA A 7 14.37 8.30 45.21
C ALA A 7 14.54 7.31 44.05
N HIS A 8 14.54 6.02 44.35
CA HIS A 8 14.53 5.00 43.32
C HIS A 8 13.16 5.06 42.64
N ALA A 9 13.10 5.67 41.45
CA ALA A 9 11.91 5.71 40.62
C ALA A 9 11.82 4.40 39.84
N GLY A 10 11.04 3.45 40.36
CA GLY A 10 10.69 2.21 39.66
C GLY A 10 9.20 2.18 39.34
N PHE A 11 8.84 1.61 38.19
CA PHE A 11 7.44 1.32 37.86
C PHE A 11 6.93 0.18 38.74
N THR A 12 5.69 0.30 39.21
CA THR A 12 5.05 -0.80 39.95
C THR A 12 4.56 -1.89 38.99
N MET A 13 4.45 -3.13 39.47
CA MET A 13 3.88 -4.23 38.67
C MET A 13 2.46 -3.92 38.18
N ILE A 14 1.65 -3.29 39.03
CA ILE A 14 0.27 -2.92 38.69
C ILE A 14 0.22 -1.80 37.64
N GLU A 15 1.14 -0.84 37.70
CA GLU A 15 1.23 0.24 36.71
C GLU A 15 1.59 -0.30 35.33
N LEU A 16 2.52 -1.25 35.25
CA LEU A 16 2.83 -1.93 33.99
C LEU A 16 1.59 -2.68 33.46
N MET A 17 0.87 -3.42 34.30
CA MET A 17 -0.34 -4.13 33.88
C MET A 17 -1.38 -3.16 33.30
N ILE A 18 -1.64 -2.03 33.96
CA ILE A 18 -2.59 -1.03 33.48
C ILE A 18 -2.12 -0.46 32.12
N VAL A 19 -0.84 -0.10 31.99
CA VAL A 19 -0.28 0.43 30.74
C VAL A 19 -0.42 -0.56 29.59
N VAL A 20 -0.10 -1.84 29.81
CA VAL A 20 -0.24 -2.88 28.78
C VAL A 20 -1.70 -3.11 28.42
N THR A 21 -2.62 -3.10 29.40
CA THR A 21 -4.06 -3.19 29.12
C THR A 21 -4.54 -2.02 28.26
N LEU A 22 -4.14 -0.80 28.58
CA LEU A 22 -4.50 0.37 27.77
C LEU A 22 -3.89 0.31 26.36
N MET A 23 -2.62 -0.10 26.24
CA MET A 23 -2.00 -0.30 24.93
C MET A 23 -2.72 -1.36 24.10
N ALA A 24 -3.16 -2.46 24.70
CA ALA A 24 -3.91 -3.51 24.00
C ALA A 24 -5.24 -2.98 23.45
N ILE A 25 -5.97 -2.18 24.23
CA ILE A 25 -7.23 -1.55 23.80
C ILE A 25 -6.97 -0.61 22.61
N LEU A 26 -5.96 0.26 22.72
CA LEU A 26 -5.61 1.18 21.63
C LEU A 26 -5.17 0.44 20.36
N ALA A 27 -4.35 -0.61 20.50
CA ALA A 27 -3.90 -1.42 19.39
C ALA A 27 -5.06 -2.12 18.66
N ALA A 28 -6.07 -2.58 19.40
CA ALA A 28 -7.26 -3.21 18.84
C ALA A 28 -8.04 -2.29 17.88
N PHE A 29 -8.09 -0.98 18.17
CA PHE A 29 -8.70 0.00 17.28
C PHE A 29 -7.75 0.49 16.17
N ALA A 30 -6.46 0.62 16.47
CA ALA A 30 -5.46 1.09 15.50
C ALA A 30 -5.29 0.10 14.33
N PHE A 31 -5.31 -1.20 14.60
CA PHE A 31 -5.07 -2.23 13.59
C PHE A 31 -6.05 -2.21 12.40
N PRO A 32 -7.39 -2.21 12.58
CA PRO A 32 -8.32 -2.12 11.45
C PRO A 32 -8.21 -0.78 10.70
N ALA A 33 -7.91 0.33 11.39
CA ALA A 33 -7.71 1.63 10.75
C ALA A 33 -6.46 1.65 9.85
N PHE A 34 -5.38 0.96 10.25
CA PHE A 34 -4.21 0.80 9.38
C PHE A 34 -4.53 -0.02 8.13
N GLN A 35 -5.37 -1.06 8.25
CA GLN A 35 -5.77 -1.85 7.08
C GLN A 35 -6.58 -1.01 6.08
N SER A 36 -7.53 -0.19 6.55
CA SER A 36 -8.31 0.68 5.68
C SER A 36 -7.44 1.74 5.00
N PHE A 37 -6.47 2.31 5.72
CA PHE A 37 -5.49 3.25 5.15
C PHE A 37 -4.64 2.61 4.04
N ILE A 38 -4.17 1.37 4.24
CA ILE A 38 -3.42 0.64 3.20
C ILE A 38 -4.32 0.37 1.99
N ALA A 39 -5.58 -0.03 2.20
CA ALA A 39 -6.54 -0.26 1.12
C ALA A 39 -6.82 1.01 0.31
N SER A 40 -7.02 2.16 0.95
CA SER A 40 -7.21 3.44 0.26
C SER A 40 -5.97 3.89 -0.52
N ASN A 41 -4.77 3.63 0.02
CA ASN A 41 -3.53 3.93 -0.69
C ASN A 41 -3.35 3.04 -1.91
N ARG A 42 -3.70 1.75 -1.80
CA ARG A 42 -3.70 0.83 -2.95
C ARG A 42 -4.64 1.34 -4.04
N LEU A 43 -5.89 1.67 -3.72
CA LEU A 43 -6.85 2.23 -4.70
C LEU A 43 -6.30 3.48 -5.40
N THR A 44 -5.70 4.40 -4.64
CA THR A 44 -5.07 5.59 -5.22
C THR A 44 -3.92 5.24 -6.15
N ALA A 45 -3.05 4.30 -5.73
CA ALA A 45 -1.95 3.82 -6.56
C ALA A 45 -2.44 3.16 -7.86
N GLU A 46 -3.50 2.35 -7.81
CA GLU A 46 -4.10 1.72 -9.00
C GLU A 46 -4.60 2.77 -10.00
N SER A 47 -5.28 3.81 -9.50
CA SER A 47 -5.78 4.90 -10.35
C SER A 47 -4.65 5.69 -11.01
N ASN A 48 -3.56 5.95 -10.28
CA ASN A 48 -2.39 6.64 -10.80
C ASN A 48 -1.66 5.79 -11.85
N GLU A 49 -1.59 4.48 -11.65
CA GLU A 49 -0.98 3.56 -12.59
C GLU A 49 -1.77 3.50 -13.91
N LEU A 50 -3.11 3.48 -13.84
CA LEU A 50 -3.98 3.61 -15.01
C LEU A 50 -3.75 4.92 -15.76
N LEU A 51 -3.73 6.05 -15.05
CA LEU A 51 -3.48 7.37 -15.63
C LEU A 51 -2.10 7.44 -16.30
N SER A 52 -1.08 6.87 -15.66
CA SER A 52 0.28 6.77 -16.21
C SER A 52 0.29 5.94 -17.49
N GLY A 53 -0.32 4.75 -17.48
CA GLY A 53 -0.46 3.88 -18.63
C GLY A 53 -1.20 4.55 -19.79
N MET A 54 -2.30 5.26 -19.52
CA MET A 54 -3.04 6.00 -20.55
C MET A 54 -2.20 7.11 -21.18
N ASN A 55 -1.43 7.85 -20.39
CA ASN A 55 -0.52 8.87 -20.91
C ASN A 55 0.58 8.26 -21.78
N LEU A 56 1.14 7.12 -21.37
CA LEU A 56 2.11 6.37 -22.16
C LEU A 56 1.50 5.91 -23.49
N ALA A 57 0.34 5.26 -23.46
CA ALA A 57 -0.36 4.79 -24.65
C ALA A 57 -0.71 5.94 -25.60
N ARG A 58 -1.14 7.09 -25.08
CA ARG A 58 -1.40 8.29 -25.87
C ARG A 58 -0.11 8.78 -26.53
N SER A 59 1.00 8.84 -25.80
CA SER A 59 2.28 9.27 -26.35
C SER A 59 2.77 8.31 -27.44
N GLU A 60 2.55 7.01 -27.27
CA GLU A 60 2.95 5.98 -28.23
C GLU A 60 2.06 5.99 -29.48
N ALA A 61 0.75 6.21 -29.34
CA ALA A 61 -0.16 6.37 -30.46
C ALA A 61 0.20 7.59 -31.33
N VAL A 62 0.57 8.71 -30.70
CA VAL A 62 1.05 9.90 -31.41
C VAL A 62 2.39 9.63 -32.10
N ARG A 63 3.33 8.98 -31.42
CA ARG A 63 4.66 8.66 -31.95
C ARG A 63 4.64 7.68 -33.13
N THR A 64 3.75 6.69 -33.08
CA THR A 64 3.67 5.63 -34.09
C THR A 64 2.62 5.90 -35.17
N GLN A 65 1.78 6.93 -35.00
CA GLN A 65 0.61 7.24 -35.84
C GLN A 65 -0.31 6.02 -36.05
N ARG A 66 -0.39 5.14 -35.04
CA ARG A 66 -1.23 3.95 -35.05
C ARG A 66 -2.10 3.92 -33.80
N ARG A 67 -3.16 3.12 -33.86
CA ARG A 67 -3.95 2.82 -32.65
C ARG A 67 -3.08 2.04 -31.68
N VAL A 68 -3.07 2.48 -30.43
CA VAL A 68 -2.45 1.77 -29.30
C VAL A 68 -3.55 1.42 -28.32
N LEU A 69 -3.52 0.19 -27.82
CA LEU A 69 -4.47 -0.32 -26.85
C LEU A 69 -3.79 -0.35 -25.48
N LEU A 70 -4.54 0.04 -24.45
CA LEU A 70 -4.10 -0.12 -23.08
C LEU A 70 -4.65 -1.44 -22.54
N CYS A 71 -3.77 -2.28 -22.04
CA CYS A 71 -4.08 -3.64 -21.63
C CYS A 71 -3.61 -3.83 -20.19
N ARG A 72 -4.44 -4.45 -19.34
CA ARG A 72 -4.02 -4.86 -18.01
C ARG A 72 -3.07 -6.05 -18.13
N ALA A 73 -1.85 -5.93 -17.63
CA ALA A 73 -0.92 -7.04 -17.49
C ALA A 73 -1.31 -7.88 -16.26
N ALA A 74 -1.15 -9.20 -16.38
CA ALA A 74 -1.28 -10.09 -15.24
C ALA A 74 -0.11 -9.83 -14.27
N ALA A 75 -0.39 -9.65 -12.98
CA ALA A 75 0.64 -9.53 -11.96
C ALA A 75 0.45 -10.61 -10.89
N ALA A 76 1.57 -11.16 -10.39
CA ALA A 76 1.58 -12.19 -9.37
C ALA A 76 1.24 -11.67 -7.96
N ASP A 77 1.48 -10.37 -7.71
CA ASP A 77 1.49 -9.82 -6.34
C ASP A 77 0.33 -8.85 -6.04
N GLY A 78 -0.75 -8.93 -6.82
CA GLY A 78 -1.87 -7.99 -6.72
C GLY A 78 -1.54 -6.57 -7.17
N ALA A 79 -0.38 -6.36 -7.80
CA ALA A 79 -0.08 -5.12 -8.50
C ALA A 79 -0.97 -5.01 -9.75
N VAL A 80 -1.51 -3.83 -10.02
CA VAL A 80 -2.00 -3.50 -11.36
C VAL A 80 -0.82 -2.93 -12.13
N ASN A 81 -0.61 -3.47 -13.33
CA ASN A 81 0.35 -2.96 -14.30
C ASN A 81 -0.41 -2.86 -15.63
N PHE A 82 -0.26 -1.75 -16.34
CA PHE A 82 -0.81 -1.55 -17.67
C PHE A 82 0.32 -1.53 -18.71
N SER A 83 0.06 -2.21 -19.82
CA SER A 83 0.93 -2.22 -20.98
C SER A 83 0.25 -1.52 -22.15
N ALA A 84 0.99 -0.65 -22.83
CA ALA A 84 0.55 0.03 -24.04
C ALA A 84 1.16 -0.68 -25.24
N THR A 85 0.35 -1.39 -26.02
CA THR A 85 0.84 -2.12 -27.20
C THR A 85 -0.20 -2.07 -28.32
N ASN A 86 0.17 -2.56 -29.50
CA ASN A 86 -0.75 -2.69 -30.64
C ASN A 86 -1.75 -3.87 -30.51
N GLY A 87 -1.76 -4.59 -29.37
CA GLY A 87 -2.64 -5.75 -29.14
C GLY A 87 -2.56 -6.25 -27.69
N CYS A 88 -3.72 -6.39 -27.04
CA CYS A 88 -3.78 -6.96 -25.69
C CYS A 88 -3.55 -8.46 -25.74
N VAL A 89 -2.34 -8.89 -25.41
CA VAL A 89 -2.08 -10.30 -25.10
C VAL A 89 -2.70 -10.56 -23.73
N THR A 90 -3.92 -11.07 -23.72
CA THR A 90 -4.46 -11.69 -22.52
C THR A 90 -3.70 -13.00 -22.32
N THR A 91 -3.30 -13.33 -21.10
CA THR A 91 -2.62 -14.61 -20.79
C THR A 91 -3.45 -15.85 -21.14
N ALA A 92 -4.70 -15.68 -21.61
CA ALA A 92 -5.53 -16.73 -22.18
C ALA A 92 -5.14 -17.11 -23.62
N ASP A 93 -4.34 -16.31 -24.33
CA ASP A 93 -3.93 -16.56 -25.73
C ASP A 93 -2.53 -17.18 -25.84
N SER A 94 -1.89 -17.51 -24.71
CA SER A 94 -0.50 -17.97 -24.65
C SER A 94 -0.30 -19.34 -24.00
N GLN A 95 -1.35 -20.17 -23.91
CA GLN A 95 -1.20 -21.55 -23.43
C GLN A 95 -1.32 -22.52 -24.62
N PRO A 96 -0.29 -23.33 -24.91
CA PRO A 96 -0.40 -24.40 -25.91
C PRO A 96 -1.35 -25.52 -25.49
#